data_AF-A0A849R4M5-F1
#
_entry.id   AF-A0A849R4M5-F1
#
_cell.length_a   1.000
_cell.length_b   1.000
_cell.length_c   1.000
_cell.angle_alpha   90.00
_cell.angle_beta   90.00
_cell.angle_gamma   90.00
#
_symmetry.space_group_name_H-M   'P 1'
#
loop_
_entity.id
_entity.type
_entity.pdbx_description
1 polymer ?
#
loop_
_entity_poly.entity_id
_entity_poly.type
_entity_poly.pdbx_seq_one_letter_code
_entity_poly.pdbx_strand_id
1 'polypeptide(L)'
;MDLARARSVPPSDELYEMAKRQFEKANSIQAGVAAFNLACVHGVRGDNEHCLEALQTAKEKGNLPEDADILADPDLAKIKNQDWFQDFMASLAEGRRIEEEKRLAKKAAEEAAEKAKLEEKNRPDPVYSSQKKVEERKSEPVAQAEETVHTPTEHVSTPTEESPSEE
;
A
#
# COMPACT_ATOMS: atom_id res chain seq x y z
N MET A 1 -0.87 4.57 -32.86
CA MET A 1 -1.58 5.75 -32.32
C MET A 1 -0.98 7.06 -32.84
N ASP A 2 0.34 7.24 -32.76
CA ASP A 2 0.99 8.49 -33.18
C ASP A 2 0.76 8.86 -34.64
N LEU A 3 0.68 7.87 -35.54
CA LEU A 3 0.33 8.13 -36.94
C LEU A 3 -1.07 8.74 -37.10
N ALA A 4 -2.04 8.33 -36.25
CA ALA A 4 -3.38 8.91 -36.23
C ALA A 4 -3.31 10.39 -35.80
N ARG A 5 -2.56 10.67 -34.72
CA ARG A 5 -2.33 12.03 -34.21
C ARG A 5 -1.65 12.92 -35.26
N ALA A 6 -0.56 12.42 -35.87
CA ALA A 6 0.21 13.13 -36.88
C ALA A 6 -0.61 13.48 -38.13
N ARG A 7 -1.60 12.65 -38.47
CA ARG A 7 -2.53 12.89 -39.58
C ARG A 7 -3.80 13.64 -39.17
N SER A 8 -3.97 13.92 -37.87
CA SER A 8 -5.17 14.56 -37.30
C SER A 8 -6.48 13.89 -37.75
N VAL A 9 -6.46 12.56 -37.85
CA VAL A 9 -7.66 11.79 -38.23
C VAL A 9 -8.67 11.77 -37.07
N PRO A 10 -9.97 11.61 -37.36
CA PRO A 10 -10.97 11.52 -36.30
C PRO A 10 -10.75 10.28 -35.39
N PRO A 11 -11.26 10.28 -34.15
CA PRO A 11 -11.12 9.14 -33.22
C PRO A 11 -11.73 7.82 -33.73
N SER A 12 -12.67 7.91 -34.68
CA SER A 12 -13.32 6.78 -35.36
C SER A 12 -12.51 6.22 -36.54
N ASP A 13 -11.36 6.80 -36.87
CA ASP A 13 -10.51 6.37 -37.98
C ASP A 13 -9.87 4.99 -37.74
N GLU A 14 -9.63 4.25 -38.83
CA GLU A 14 -9.01 2.92 -38.80
C GLU A 14 -7.63 2.93 -38.12
N LEU A 15 -6.89 4.04 -38.18
CA LEU A 15 -5.60 4.15 -37.50
C LEU A 15 -5.69 3.99 -35.97
N TYR A 16 -6.81 4.41 -35.37
CA TYR A 16 -7.06 4.17 -33.95
C TYR A 16 -7.48 2.72 -33.67
N GLU A 17 -8.22 2.08 -34.58
CA GLU A 17 -8.52 0.64 -34.48
C GLU A 17 -7.26 -0.23 -34.60
N MET A 18 -6.39 0.09 -35.55
CA MET A 18 -5.10 -0.58 -35.71
C MET A 18 -4.24 -0.42 -34.46
N ALA A 19 -4.20 0.79 -33.88
CA ALA A 19 -3.48 1.06 -32.64
C ALA A 19 -4.05 0.23 -31.47
N LYS A 20 -5.37 0.22 -31.30
CA LYS A 20 -6.06 -0.58 -30.28
C LYS A 20 -5.65 -2.06 -30.37
N ARG A 21 -5.75 -2.66 -31.56
CA ARG A 21 -5.38 -4.07 -31.78
C ARG A 21 -3.92 -4.36 -31.44
N GLN A 22 -3.01 -3.43 -31.75
CA GLN A 22 -1.59 -3.58 -31.40
C GLN A 22 -1.36 -3.54 -29.88
N PHE A 23 -2.02 -2.62 -29.18
CA PHE A 23 -1.92 -2.51 -27.73
C PHE A 23 -2.58 -3.70 -27.01
N GLU A 24 -3.72 -4.19 -27.49
CA GLU A 24 -4.35 -5.42 -27.00
C GLU A 24 -3.41 -6.62 -27.16
N LYS A 25 -2.76 -6.75 -28.33
CA LYS A 25 -1.77 -7.79 -28.58
C LYS A 25 -0.58 -7.66 -27.62
N ALA A 26 -0.06 -6.46 -27.40
CA ALA A 26 1.02 -6.23 -26.44
C ALA A 26 0.62 -6.64 -25.02
N ASN A 27 -0.59 -6.26 -24.57
CA ASN A 27 -1.13 -6.66 -23.27
C ASN A 27 -1.38 -8.17 -23.15
N SER A 28 -1.68 -8.86 -24.26
CA SER A 28 -1.80 -10.32 -24.28
C SER A 28 -0.45 -11.03 -24.08
N ILE A 29 0.66 -10.36 -24.42
CA ILE A 29 2.03 -10.88 -24.24
C ILE A 29 2.52 -10.55 -22.83
N GLN A 30 2.35 -9.29 -22.40
CA GLN A 30 2.71 -8.83 -21.06
C GLN A 30 1.58 -7.95 -20.52
N ALA A 31 0.85 -8.46 -19.54
CA ALA A 31 -0.30 -7.77 -18.97
C ALA A 31 0.08 -6.37 -18.47
N GLY A 32 -0.66 -5.36 -18.94
CA GLY A 32 -0.52 -3.97 -18.51
C GLY A 32 0.51 -3.15 -19.28
N VAL A 33 1.38 -3.75 -20.09
CA VAL A 33 2.49 -3.04 -20.76
C VAL A 33 2.03 -1.91 -21.70
N ALA A 34 0.85 -2.05 -22.28
CA ALA A 34 0.21 -1.08 -23.16
C ALA A 34 -1.16 -0.62 -22.64
N ALA A 35 -1.48 -0.88 -21.37
CA ALA A 35 -2.77 -0.53 -20.80
C ALA A 35 -3.00 0.99 -20.74
N PHE A 36 -1.98 1.80 -20.44
CA PHE A 36 -2.11 3.25 -20.51
C PHE A 36 -2.38 3.71 -21.97
N ASN A 37 -1.73 3.10 -22.96
CA ASN A 37 -1.99 3.42 -24.36
C ASN A 37 -3.42 3.03 -24.79
N LEU A 38 -3.96 1.92 -24.28
CA LEU A 38 -5.38 1.58 -24.47
C LEU A 38 -6.29 2.63 -23.85
N ALA A 39 -5.99 3.08 -22.62
CA ALA A 39 -6.74 4.15 -21.99
C ALA A 39 -6.75 5.42 -22.86
N CYS A 40 -5.64 5.77 -23.50
CA CYS A 40 -5.57 6.91 -24.40
C CYS A 40 -6.47 6.72 -25.64
N VAL A 41 -6.51 5.52 -26.23
CA VAL A 41 -7.41 5.22 -27.36
C VAL A 41 -8.89 5.31 -26.94
N HIS A 42 -9.25 4.81 -25.76
CA HIS A 42 -10.62 4.91 -25.25
C HIS A 42 -10.97 6.37 -24.87
N GLY A 43 -10.05 7.09 -24.25
CA GLY A 43 -10.20 8.48 -23.84
C GLY A 43 -10.49 9.41 -25.01
N VAL A 44 -9.74 9.30 -26.12
CA VAL A 44 -9.96 10.15 -27.30
C VAL A 44 -11.30 9.85 -27.99
N ARG A 45 -11.82 8.62 -27.81
CA ARG A 45 -13.14 8.18 -28.30
C ARG A 45 -14.29 8.54 -27.35
N GLY A 46 -14.01 8.95 -26.13
CA GLY A 46 -15.02 9.22 -25.10
C GLY A 46 -15.63 7.95 -24.50
N ASP A 47 -14.94 6.82 -24.60
CA ASP A 47 -15.34 5.54 -24.04
C ASP A 47 -14.88 5.43 -22.58
N ASN A 48 -15.66 6.02 -21.68
CA ASN A 48 -15.26 6.23 -20.28
C ASN A 48 -15.02 4.92 -19.53
N GLU A 49 -15.86 3.92 -19.72
CA GLU A 49 -15.81 2.64 -18.99
C GLU A 49 -14.51 1.89 -19.31
N HIS A 50 -14.24 1.66 -20.59
CA HIS A 50 -13.02 0.98 -21.02
C HIS A 50 -11.76 1.83 -20.78
N CYS A 51 -11.87 3.16 -20.79
CA CYS A 51 -10.77 4.03 -20.42
C CYS A 51 -10.38 3.83 -18.94
N LEU A 52 -11.37 3.84 -18.04
CA LEU A 52 -11.14 3.61 -16.61
C LEU A 52 -10.58 2.21 -16.36
N GLU A 53 -11.14 1.16 -16.99
CA GLU A 53 -10.62 -0.21 -16.85
C GLU A 53 -9.15 -0.31 -17.29
N ALA A 54 -8.79 0.33 -18.40
CA ALA A 54 -7.43 0.35 -18.89
C ALA A 54 -6.48 1.14 -17.97
N LEU A 55 -6.94 2.25 -17.39
CA LEU A 55 -6.19 3.01 -16.37
C LEU A 55 -5.97 2.21 -15.08
N GLN A 56 -6.99 1.49 -14.62
CA GLN A 56 -6.89 0.59 -13.47
C GLN A 56 -5.91 -0.55 -13.74
N THR A 57 -5.99 -1.15 -14.93
CA THR A 57 -5.03 -2.19 -15.35
C THR A 57 -3.59 -1.65 -15.37
N ALA A 58 -3.37 -0.44 -15.89
CA ALA A 58 -2.05 0.19 -15.87
C ALA A 58 -1.56 0.43 -14.44
N LYS A 59 -2.46 0.86 -13.54
CA LYS A 59 -2.17 1.05 -12.11
C LYS A 59 -1.73 -0.25 -11.45
N GLU A 60 -2.53 -1.29 -11.57
CA GLU A 60 -2.31 -2.59 -10.93
C GLU A 60 -1.03 -3.28 -11.41
N LYS A 61 -0.63 -3.03 -12.65
CA LYS A 61 0.59 -3.60 -13.25
C LYS A 61 1.82 -2.69 -13.11
N GLY A 62 1.69 -1.54 -12.46
CA GLY A 62 2.80 -0.60 -12.26
C GLY A 62 3.32 0.03 -13.55
N ASN A 63 2.46 0.18 -14.57
CA ASN A 63 2.81 0.74 -15.88
C ASN A 63 2.16 2.12 -16.12
N LEU A 64 1.71 2.79 -15.06
CA LEU A 64 1.24 4.16 -15.18
C LEU A 64 2.42 5.13 -15.32
N PRO A 65 2.30 6.15 -16.18
CA PRO A 65 3.20 7.30 -16.17
C PRO A 65 3.13 8.12 -14.87
N GLU A 66 3.94 9.16 -14.78
CA GLU A 66 3.84 10.16 -13.72
C GLU A 66 2.52 10.94 -13.81
N ASP A 67 2.02 11.42 -12.67
CA ASP A 67 0.72 12.09 -12.60
C ASP A 67 0.66 13.32 -13.52
N ALA A 68 1.77 14.05 -13.64
CA ALA A 68 1.90 15.19 -14.54
C ALA A 68 1.77 14.80 -16.03
N ASP A 69 2.32 13.64 -16.42
CA ASP A 69 2.25 13.15 -17.79
C ASP A 69 0.83 12.69 -18.14
N ILE A 70 0.17 12.00 -17.20
CA ILE A 70 -1.24 11.60 -17.33
C ILE A 70 -2.14 12.83 -17.52
N LEU A 71 -1.93 13.86 -16.69
CA LEU A 71 -2.68 15.12 -16.74
C LEU A 71 -2.34 15.98 -17.95
N ALA A 72 -1.17 15.83 -18.55
CA ALA A 72 -0.77 16.54 -19.76
C ALA A 72 -1.27 15.85 -21.05
N ASP A 73 -1.61 14.56 -21.00
CA ASP A 73 -1.92 13.78 -22.20
C ASP A 73 -3.14 14.34 -22.96
N PRO A 74 -2.99 14.74 -24.24
CA PRO A 74 -4.07 15.32 -25.03
C PRO A 74 -5.21 14.33 -25.35
N ASP A 75 -4.94 13.03 -25.40
CA ASP A 75 -5.96 12.02 -25.70
C ASP A 75 -6.91 11.80 -24.52
N LEU A 76 -6.48 12.17 -23.30
CA LEU A 76 -7.32 12.16 -22.11
C LEU A 76 -8.08 13.49 -21.90
N ALA A 77 -7.92 14.49 -22.78
CA ALA A 77 -8.50 15.82 -22.56
C ALA A 77 -10.02 15.81 -22.33
N LYS A 78 -10.75 14.88 -22.95
CA LYS A 78 -12.22 14.76 -22.80
C LYS A 78 -12.66 14.22 -21.43
N ILE A 79 -11.77 13.54 -20.71
CA ILE A 79 -12.09 12.84 -19.47
C ILE A 79 -11.53 13.51 -18.21
N LYS A 80 -10.55 14.42 -18.36
CA LYS A 80 -9.84 15.05 -17.21
C LYS A 80 -10.76 15.72 -16.19
N ASN A 81 -11.90 16.23 -16.65
CA ASN A 81 -12.86 16.94 -15.80
C ASN A 81 -13.99 16.03 -15.27
N GLN A 82 -13.96 14.73 -15.56
CA GLN A 82 -14.95 13.78 -15.06
C GLN A 82 -14.61 13.40 -13.61
N ASP A 83 -15.64 13.29 -12.77
CA ASP A 83 -15.47 12.97 -11.34
C ASP A 83 -14.69 11.68 -11.13
N TRP A 84 -15.04 10.62 -11.89
CA TRP A 84 -14.34 9.32 -11.81
C TRP A 84 -12.84 9.42 -12.13
N PHE A 85 -12.44 10.34 -13.01
CA PHE A 85 -11.04 10.52 -13.37
C PHE A 85 -10.30 11.28 -12.27
N GLN A 86 -10.96 12.28 -11.65
CA GLN A 86 -10.40 12.99 -10.49
C GLN A 86 -10.23 12.04 -9.30
N ASP A 87 -11.23 11.19 -9.03
CA ASP A 87 -11.16 10.14 -8.00
C ASP A 87 -10.03 9.16 -8.29
N PHE A 88 -9.87 8.75 -9.55
CA PHE A 88 -8.76 7.90 -9.96
C PHE A 88 -7.41 8.58 -9.68
N MET A 89 -7.22 9.83 -10.08
CA MET A 89 -5.97 10.58 -9.83
C MET A 89 -5.70 10.79 -8.34
N ALA A 90 -6.73 11.10 -7.55
CA ALA A 90 -6.61 11.20 -6.09
C ALA A 90 -6.16 9.85 -5.47
N SER A 91 -6.68 8.74 -5.98
CA SER A 91 -6.26 7.40 -5.55
C SER A 91 -4.80 7.08 -5.89
N LEU A 92 -4.25 7.67 -6.96
CA LEU A 92 -2.83 7.52 -7.30
C LEU A 92 -1.96 8.31 -6.34
N ALA A 93 -2.31 9.57 -6.08
CA ALA A 93 -1.58 10.42 -5.16
C ALA A 93 -1.51 9.78 -3.76
N GLU A 94 -2.63 9.24 -3.28
CA GLU A 94 -2.67 8.54 -1.99
C GLU A 94 -1.84 7.26 -2.01
N GLY A 95 -1.95 6.43 -3.06
CA GLY A 95 -1.16 5.21 -3.20
C GLY A 95 0.35 5.48 -3.19
N ARG A 96 0.81 6.49 -3.94
CA ARG A 96 2.22 6.90 -3.99
C ARG A 96 2.71 7.42 -2.64
N ARG A 97 1.89 8.20 -1.93
CA ARG A 97 2.20 8.72 -0.58
C ARG A 97 2.42 7.59 0.42
N ILE A 98 1.50 6.62 0.44
CA ILE A 98 1.60 5.44 1.31
C ILE A 98 2.88 4.63 0.99
N GLU A 99 3.18 4.43 -0.29
CA GLU A 99 4.35 3.64 -0.69
C GLU A 99 5.66 4.35 -0.34
N GLU A 100 5.73 5.67 -0.48
CA GLU A 100 6.87 6.47 -0.05
C GLU A 100 7.07 6.42 1.47
N GLU A 101 6.00 6.53 2.26
CA GLU A 101 6.08 6.40 3.72
C GLU A 101 6.63 5.03 4.14
N LYS A 102 6.13 3.94 3.52
CA LYS A 102 6.65 2.59 3.76
C LYS A 102 8.13 2.47 3.39
N ARG A 103 8.54 3.05 2.27
CA ARG A 103 9.94 3.04 1.81
C ARG A 103 10.84 3.74 2.81
N LEU A 104 10.43 4.91 3.30
CA LEU A 104 11.16 5.68 4.32
C LEU A 104 11.24 4.92 5.65
N ALA A 105 10.14 4.33 6.11
CA ALA A 105 10.10 3.53 7.33
C ALA A 105 11.02 2.30 7.24
N LYS A 106 11.00 1.60 6.11
CA LYS A 106 11.89 0.45 5.86
C LYS A 106 13.36 0.87 5.92
N LYS A 107 13.73 1.96 5.25
CA LYS A 107 15.09 2.50 5.26
C LYS A 107 15.55 2.86 6.67
N ALA A 108 14.70 3.53 7.46
CA ALA A 108 15.00 3.88 8.84
C ALA A 108 15.20 2.65 9.74
N ALA A 109 14.40 1.59 9.55
CA ALA A 109 14.56 0.34 10.28
C ALA A 109 15.87 -0.39 9.94
N GLU A 110 16.25 -0.40 8.65
CA GLU A 110 17.52 -0.96 8.20
C GLU A 110 18.72 -0.20 8.79
N GLU A 111 18.70 1.14 8.76
CA GLU A 111 19.74 2.00 9.35
C GLU A 111 19.84 1.82 10.88
N ALA A 112 18.70 1.73 11.58
CA ALA A 112 18.68 1.51 13.03
C ALA A 112 19.24 0.12 13.41
N ALA A 113 18.92 -0.91 12.63
CA ALA A 113 19.44 -2.26 12.84
C ALA A 113 20.95 -2.34 12.58
N GLU A 114 21.47 -1.62 11.58
CA GLU A 114 22.90 -1.54 11.32
C GLU A 114 23.64 -0.82 12.46
N LYS A 115 23.10 0.30 12.94
CA LYS A 115 23.68 1.05 14.06
C LYS A 115 23.73 0.23 15.35
N ALA A 116 22.64 -0.50 15.67
CA ALA A 116 22.59 -1.36 16.85
C ALA A 116 23.66 -2.47 16.82
N LYS A 117 23.90 -3.08 15.65
CA LYS A 117 24.96 -4.10 15.47
C LYS A 117 26.36 -3.52 15.68
N LEU A 118 26.59 -2.29 15.25
CA LEU A 118 27.88 -1.62 15.43
C LEU A 118 28.12 -1.25 16.91
N GLU A 119 27.09 -0.81 17.62
CA GLU A 119 27.15 -0.50 19.06
C GLU A 119 27.36 -1.76 19.91
N GLU A 120 26.73 -2.89 19.57
CA GLU A 120 26.95 -4.17 20.26
C GLU A 120 28.39 -4.68 20.09
N LYS A 121 28.98 -4.52 18.89
CA LYS A 121 30.36 -4.92 18.62
C LYS A 121 31.41 -4.05 19.32
N ASN A 122 31.08 -2.80 19.64
CA ASN A 122 31.95 -1.87 20.35
C ASN A 122 31.73 -1.88 21.87
N ARG A 123 30.90 -2.79 22.39
CA ARG A 123 30.69 -2.92 23.83
C ARG A 123 31.98 -3.45 24.49
N PRO A 124 32.61 -2.68 25.40
CA PRO A 124 33.80 -3.15 26.10
C PRO A 124 33.45 -4.38 26.96
N ASP A 125 34.32 -5.40 26.94
CA ASP A 125 34.18 -6.58 27.77
C ASP A 125 34.04 -6.18 29.25
N PRO A 126 33.11 -6.78 30.02
CA PRO A 126 33.04 -6.55 31.44
C PRO A 126 34.35 -7.04 32.08
N VAL A 127 35.25 -6.10 32.39
CA VAL A 127 36.51 -6.38 33.08
C VAL A 127 36.18 -6.97 34.46
N TYR A 128 36.43 -8.27 34.56
CA TYR A 128 36.69 -9.09 35.74
C TYR A 128 36.77 -8.32 37.07
N SER A 129 35.69 -8.31 37.85
CA SER A 129 35.72 -7.97 39.28
C SER A 129 35.71 -9.27 40.09
N SER A 130 36.90 -9.79 40.42
CA SER A 130 37.07 -10.90 41.35
C SER A 130 36.67 -10.49 42.77
N GLN A 131 35.42 -10.74 43.17
CA GLN A 131 35.08 -10.78 44.59
C GLN A 131 35.34 -12.17 45.15
N LYS A 132 36.38 -12.22 45.99
CA LYS A 132 36.85 -13.34 46.79
C LYS A 132 35.71 -13.85 47.68
N LYS A 133 35.20 -15.04 47.39
CA LYS A 133 34.24 -15.79 48.21
C LYS A 133 34.93 -16.27 49.48
N VAL A 134 34.61 -15.67 50.63
CA VAL A 134 34.89 -16.26 51.95
C VAL A 134 33.66 -17.07 52.34
N GLU A 135 33.85 -18.38 52.49
CA GLU A 135 32.89 -19.32 53.04
C GLU A 135 32.60 -19.01 54.51
N GLU A 136 31.32 -18.90 54.88
CA GLU A 136 30.89 -19.16 56.26
C GLU A 136 29.51 -19.85 56.34
N ARG A 137 29.59 -21.15 56.61
CA ARG A 137 28.75 -22.02 57.46
C ARG A 137 27.27 -21.66 57.72
N LYS A 138 26.40 -22.46 57.09
CA LYS A 138 25.41 -23.40 57.67
C LYS A 138 24.72 -23.05 59.01
N SER A 139 23.41 -22.80 58.96
CA SER A 139 22.39 -23.36 59.89
C SER A 139 20.96 -23.16 59.34
N GLU A 140 20.21 -24.25 59.22
CA GLU A 140 18.76 -24.34 58.96
C GLU A 140 17.93 -24.06 60.26
N PRO A 141 16.60 -24.32 60.32
CA PRO A 141 15.43 -23.67 59.70
C PRO A 141 14.40 -23.25 60.81
N VAL A 142 13.07 -23.30 60.54
CA VAL A 142 11.87 -23.07 61.42
C VAL A 142 11.23 -21.68 61.17
N ALA A 143 9.92 -21.45 60.97
CA ALA A 143 8.61 -22.14 61.10
C ALA A 143 7.61 -21.43 60.13
N GLN A 144 6.60 -22.11 59.53
CA GLN A 144 5.16 -22.15 59.93
C GLN A 144 4.56 -20.76 60.24
N ALA A 145 3.36 -20.34 59.80
CA ALA A 145 2.11 -21.02 59.46
C ALA A 145 1.15 -20.04 58.73
N GLU A 146 0.13 -20.61 58.04
CA GLU A 146 -1.31 -20.21 58.02
C GLU A 146 -1.72 -18.78 57.56
N GLU A 147 -2.87 -18.48 56.96
CA GLU A 147 -4.11 -19.18 56.62
C GLU A 147 -4.89 -18.29 55.61
N THR A 148 -5.69 -18.93 54.75
CA THR A 148 -7.06 -18.61 54.22
C THR A 148 -7.59 -17.14 54.30
N VAL A 149 -8.37 -16.62 53.33
CA VAL A 149 -9.82 -16.91 53.14
C VAL A 149 -10.35 -16.35 51.80
N HIS A 150 -11.29 -17.12 51.26
CA HIS A 150 -12.25 -16.95 50.15
C HIS A 150 -13.11 -15.66 50.10
N THR A 151 -13.28 -15.09 48.88
CA THR A 151 -14.50 -14.73 48.07
C THR A 151 -15.84 -14.32 48.76
N PRO A 152 -16.96 -14.00 48.04
CA PRO A 152 -17.26 -13.24 46.81
C PRO A 152 -18.46 -12.26 46.98
N THR A 153 -18.80 -11.43 45.99
CA THR A 153 -20.19 -10.95 45.71
C THR A 153 -20.20 -10.37 44.27
N GLU A 154 -20.86 -10.94 43.24
CA GLU A 154 -22.31 -10.94 42.92
C GLU A 154 -22.92 -9.52 42.93
N HIS A 155 -23.77 -9.03 42.01
CA HIS A 155 -24.51 -9.58 40.86
C HIS A 155 -25.20 -8.40 40.12
N VAL A 156 -25.86 -8.67 38.97
CA VAL A 156 -27.08 -7.99 38.41
C VAL A 156 -26.81 -6.70 37.60
N SER A 157 -27.38 -6.46 36.42
CA SER A 157 -28.33 -7.17 35.56
C SER A 157 -28.33 -6.58 34.13
N THR A 158 -28.80 -7.41 33.20
CA THR A 158 -29.12 -7.21 31.77
C THR A 158 -30.46 -6.43 31.58
N PRO A 159 -31.21 -6.54 30.45
CA PRO A 159 -31.01 -6.03 29.08
C PRO A 159 -32.26 -5.24 28.58
N THR A 160 -32.22 -4.64 27.38
CA THR A 160 -33.43 -4.32 26.55
C THR A 160 -32.94 -4.16 25.10
N GLU A 161 -33.29 -5.05 24.15
CA GLU A 161 -34.42 -4.96 23.19
C GLU A 161 -34.59 -3.55 22.58
N GLU A 162 -34.66 -3.35 21.26
CA GLU A 162 -35.70 -3.86 20.36
C GLU A 162 -35.26 -3.75 18.88
N SER A 163 -35.84 -4.58 18.01
CA SER A 163 -35.56 -4.70 16.56
C SER A 163 -36.41 -3.71 15.70
N PRO A 164 -36.86 -4.04 14.46
CA PRO A 164 -36.53 -3.31 13.24
C PRO A 164 -37.72 -2.52 12.65
N SER A 165 -37.50 -1.73 11.59
CA SER A 165 -38.59 -1.26 10.73
C SER A 165 -38.15 -1.29 9.26
N GLU A 166 -38.89 -2.08 8.49
CA GLU A 166 -39.00 -2.05 7.03
C GLU A 166 -39.67 -0.74 6.59
N GLU A 167 -39.19 -0.14 5.49
CA GLU A 167 -40.00 0.32 4.36
C GLU A 167 -39.11 0.52 3.12
#